data_AF-A0A7J8IWU0-F1
#
_entry.id   AF-A0A7J8IWU0-F1
#
_cell.length_a   1.000
_cell.length_b   1.000
_cell.length_c   1.000
_cell.angle_alpha   90.00
_cell.angle_beta   90.00
_cell.angle_gamma   90.00
#
_symmetry.space_group_name_H-M   'P 1'
#
loop_
_entity.id
_entity.type
_entity.pdbx_description
1 polymer ?
#
loop_
_entity_poly.entity_id
_entity_poly.type
_entity_poly.pdbx_seq_one_letter_code
_entity_poly.pdbx_strand_id
1 'polypeptide(L)'
;MSLPLHLEPFVTQEDSALELALHAGKLPFPPEQGDELPELDNMADSWLGSIARATMQTYCDVILQIPELTPHSTKQLATDIDYLVNVMDALGLQPSRTLQHVGTLLKTKPEDYRQVSKGLPRRLATTVATMRSVDY
;
A
#
# COMPACT_ATOMS: atom_id res chain seq x y z
N MET A 1 2.72 11.48 -17.43
CA MET A 1 3.78 10.92 -16.57
C MET A 1 4.69 10.05 -17.43
N SER A 2 5.97 9.90 -17.12
CA SER A 2 6.86 8.97 -17.84
C SER A 2 6.82 7.62 -17.15
N LEU A 3 6.37 6.59 -17.87
CA LEU A 3 6.40 5.21 -17.38
C LEU A 3 7.87 4.78 -17.16
N PRO A 4 8.12 3.80 -16.27
CA PRO A 4 9.43 3.15 -16.21
C PRO A 4 9.88 2.70 -17.60
N LEU A 5 11.12 2.98 -18.00
CA LEU A 5 11.66 2.66 -19.35
C LEU A 5 11.45 1.20 -19.75
N HIS A 6 11.50 0.26 -18.79
CA HIS A 6 11.27 -1.16 -19.03
C HIS A 6 9.81 -1.52 -19.36
N LEU A 7 8.86 -0.61 -19.11
CA LEU A 7 7.45 -0.75 -19.44
C LEU A 7 7.05 -0.07 -20.74
N GLU A 8 7.88 0.85 -21.27
CA GLU A 8 7.59 1.56 -22.53
C GLU A 8 7.33 0.62 -23.74
N PRO A 9 8.06 -0.50 -23.93
CA PRO A 9 7.78 -1.41 -25.04
C PRO A 9 6.38 -2.03 -24.98
N PHE A 10 5.89 -2.27 -23.75
CA PHE A 10 4.61 -2.91 -23.48
C PHE A 10 3.41 -1.96 -23.58
N VAL A 11 3.66 -0.67 -23.73
CA VAL A 11 2.65 0.37 -23.96
C VAL A 11 2.58 0.71 -25.45
N THR A 12 3.69 0.54 -26.16
CA THR A 12 3.83 0.91 -27.58
C THR A 12 3.62 -0.26 -28.54
N GLN A 13 3.74 -1.50 -28.06
CA GLN A 13 3.49 -2.71 -28.85
C GLN A 13 2.28 -3.47 -28.29
N GLU A 14 1.21 -3.56 -29.07
CA GLU A 14 0.03 -4.35 -28.72
C GLU A 14 0.30 -5.85 -28.97
N ASP A 15 0.42 -6.64 -27.89
CA ASP A 15 0.48 -8.11 -27.95
C ASP A 15 -0.82 -8.72 -27.40
N SER A 16 -1.74 -9.01 -28.31
CA SER A 16 -3.06 -9.57 -27.99
C SER A 16 -3.03 -10.92 -27.24
N ALA A 17 -1.99 -11.74 -27.45
CA ALA A 17 -1.90 -13.05 -26.79
C ALA A 17 -1.47 -12.89 -25.33
N LEU A 18 -0.52 -11.98 -25.08
CA LEU A 18 -0.09 -11.62 -23.73
C LEU A 18 -1.18 -10.88 -22.95
N GLU A 19 -1.89 -9.96 -23.60
CA GLU A 19 -3.03 -9.25 -23.00
C GLU A 19 -4.13 -10.22 -22.58
N LEU A 20 -4.49 -11.17 -23.45
CA LEU A 20 -5.46 -12.23 -23.12
C LEU A 20 -4.94 -13.13 -21.98
N ALA A 21 -3.65 -13.48 -21.99
CA ALA A 21 -3.04 -14.30 -20.94
C ALA A 21 -3.01 -13.59 -19.58
N LEU A 22 -2.89 -12.27 -19.54
CA LEU A 22 -2.93 -11.48 -18.31
C LEU A 22 -4.36 -11.20 -17.83
N HIS A 23 -5.32 -11.05 -18.74
CA HIS A 23 -6.74 -10.98 -18.37
C HIS A 23 -7.24 -12.33 -17.82
N ALA A 24 -6.85 -13.43 -18.47
CA ALA A 24 -7.22 -14.78 -18.03
C ALA A 24 -6.39 -15.22 -16.80
N GLY A 25 -5.12 -14.83 -16.77
CA GLY A 25 -4.18 -15.11 -15.71
C GLY A 25 -4.34 -14.10 -14.60
N LYS A 26 -5.10 -14.45 -13.55
CA LYS A 26 -5.30 -13.62 -12.37
C LYS A 26 -3.95 -13.17 -11.79
N LEU A 27 -3.57 -11.92 -12.06
CA LEU A 27 -2.37 -11.34 -11.49
C LEU A 27 -2.45 -11.40 -9.95
N PRO A 28 -1.34 -11.73 -9.26
CA PRO A 28 -1.31 -11.75 -7.81
C PRO A 28 -1.59 -10.35 -7.26
N PHE A 29 -2.13 -10.28 -6.05
CA PHE A 29 -2.52 -9.00 -5.42
C PHE A 29 -3.49 -8.21 -6.33
N PRO A 30 -4.73 -8.69 -6.51
CA PRO A 30 -5.74 -7.91 -7.24
C PRO A 30 -6.11 -6.63 -6.47
N PRO A 31 -6.76 -5.66 -7.11
CA PRO A 31 -7.32 -4.47 -6.45
C PRO A 31 -8.25 -4.84 -5.28
N GLU A 32 -8.36 -3.97 -4.27
CA GLU A 32 -9.19 -4.27 -3.10
C GLU A 32 -10.69 -4.20 -3.47
N GLN A 33 -11.52 -4.94 -2.73
CA GLN A 33 -12.96 -4.95 -2.99
C GLN A 33 -13.57 -3.56 -2.77
N GLY A 34 -14.20 -3.04 -3.83
CA GLY A 34 -14.82 -1.71 -3.81
C GLY A 34 -13.89 -0.58 -4.25
N ASP A 35 -12.65 -0.87 -4.62
CA ASP A 35 -11.84 0.10 -5.36
C ASP A 35 -12.44 0.28 -6.76
N GLU A 36 -12.58 1.53 -7.20
CA GLU A 36 -12.80 1.81 -8.62
C GLU A 36 -11.58 1.27 -9.36
N LEU A 37 -11.78 0.21 -10.14
CA LEU A 37 -10.76 -0.23 -11.08
C LEU A 37 -10.54 0.96 -12.02
N PRO A 38 -9.31 1.50 -12.09
CA PRO A 38 -9.01 2.44 -13.16
C PRO A 38 -9.42 1.78 -14.47
N GLU A 39 -9.94 2.55 -15.43
CA GLU A 39 -9.89 2.13 -16.82
C GLU A 39 -8.41 1.93 -17.12
N LEU A 40 -7.93 0.69 -17.00
CA LEU A 40 -6.54 0.35 -17.20
C LEU A 40 -6.31 0.43 -18.70
N ASP A 41 -5.89 1.62 -19.15
CA ASP A 41 -5.73 1.97 -20.56
C ASP A 41 -4.69 1.09 -21.27
N ASN A 42 -3.82 0.39 -20.52
CA ASN A 42 -2.84 -0.54 -21.08
C ASN A 42 -2.35 -1.64 -20.10
N MET A 43 -1.66 -2.63 -20.67
CA MET A 43 -1.07 -3.77 -19.96
C MET A 43 -0.05 -3.40 -18.87
N ALA A 44 0.76 -2.36 -19.11
CA ALA A 44 1.79 -1.94 -18.16
C ALA A 44 1.18 -1.45 -16.85
N ASP A 45 0.02 -0.80 -16.91
CA ASP A 45 -0.71 -0.31 -15.73
C ASP A 45 -1.23 -1.48 -14.87
N SER A 46 -1.71 -2.56 -15.50
CA SER A 46 -2.19 -3.77 -14.80
C SER A 46 -1.06 -4.44 -14.02
N TRP A 47 0.11 -4.58 -14.65
CA TRP A 47 1.27 -5.22 -14.02
C TRP A 47 1.89 -4.33 -12.95
N LEU A 48 2.04 -3.03 -13.23
CA LEU A 48 2.52 -2.05 -12.28
C LEU A 48 1.63 -1.99 -11.03
N GLY A 49 0.31 -2.03 -11.20
CA GLY A 49 -0.63 -2.09 -10.08
C GLY A 49 -0.44 -3.35 -9.22
N SER A 50 -0.21 -4.52 -9.83
CA SER A 50 0.06 -5.77 -9.10
C SER A 50 1.35 -5.66 -8.26
N ILE A 51 2.44 -5.16 -8.86
CA ILE A 51 3.72 -4.94 -8.17
C ILE A 51 3.57 -3.92 -7.03
N ALA A 52 2.88 -2.81 -7.27
CA ALA A 52 2.66 -1.77 -6.27
C ALA A 52 1.89 -2.31 -5.07
N ARG A 53 0.82 -3.08 -5.29
CA ARG A 53 0.04 -3.71 -4.22
C ARG A 53 0.86 -4.75 -3.46
N ALA A 54 1.63 -5.58 -4.16
CA ALA A 54 2.57 -6.52 -3.53
C ALA A 54 3.61 -5.80 -2.66
N THR A 55 4.13 -4.67 -3.14
CA THR A 55 5.12 -3.84 -2.44
C THR A 55 4.52 -3.28 -1.16
N MET A 56 3.34 -2.67 -1.23
CA MET A 56 2.66 -2.12 -0.05
C MET A 56 2.31 -3.20 0.97
N GLN A 57 1.87 -4.38 0.52
CA GLN A 57 1.60 -5.50 1.42
C GLN A 57 2.88 -5.97 2.11
N THR A 58 3.94 -6.23 1.35
CA THR A 58 5.24 -6.66 1.89
C THR A 58 5.78 -5.63 2.90
N TYR A 59 5.64 -4.34 2.59
CA TYR A 59 6.06 -3.27 3.48
C TYR A 59 5.28 -3.28 4.80
N CYS A 60 3.94 -3.44 4.75
CA CYS A 60 3.12 -3.57 5.94
C CYS A 60 3.48 -4.82 6.76
N ASP A 61 3.67 -5.97 6.09
CA ASP A 61 4.01 -7.23 6.75
C ASP A 61 5.33 -7.12 7.52
N VAL A 62 6.32 -6.42 6.97
CA VAL A 62 7.62 -6.17 7.64
C VAL A 62 7.48 -5.15 8.77
N ILE A 63 6.71 -4.07 8.57
CA ILE A 63 6.45 -3.08 9.63
C ILE A 63 5.85 -3.74 10.88
N LEU A 64 4.86 -4.61 10.68
CA LEU A 64 4.14 -5.27 11.78
C LEU A 64 4.99 -6.32 12.52
N GLN A 65 6.19 -6.63 12.02
CA GLN A 65 7.17 -7.47 12.70
C GLN A 65 8.16 -6.68 13.57
N ILE A 66 8.16 -5.34 13.50
CA ILE A 66 9.03 -4.52 14.33
C ILE A 66 8.62 -4.69 15.80
N PRO A 67 9.50 -5.14 16.71
CA PRO A 67 9.10 -5.44 18.10
C PRO A 67 8.70 -4.20 18.90
N GLU A 68 9.43 -3.10 18.72
CA GLU A 68 9.23 -1.86 19.45
C GLU A 68 9.62 -0.65 18.59
N LEU A 69 8.86 0.43 18.71
CA LEU A 69 9.08 1.71 18.09
C LEU A 69 9.22 2.79 19.17
N THR A 70 10.39 3.41 19.21
CA THR A 70 10.58 4.66 19.96
C THR A 70 9.74 5.80 19.36
N PRO A 71 9.48 6.89 20.10
CA PRO A 71 8.79 8.05 19.55
C PRO A 71 9.46 8.64 18.31
N HIS A 72 10.79 8.57 18.23
CA HIS A 72 11.56 9.02 17.06
C HIS A 72 11.34 8.10 15.85
N SER A 73 11.55 6.79 16.04
CA SER A 73 11.36 5.81 14.95
C SER A 73 9.91 5.73 14.47
N THR A 74 8.92 5.95 15.35
CA THR A 74 7.50 6.08 14.96
C THR A 74 7.29 7.22 13.96
N LYS A 75 7.90 8.39 14.22
CA LYS A 75 7.80 9.56 13.32
C LYS A 75 8.54 9.33 12.01
N GLN A 76 9.71 8.67 12.05
CA GLN A 76 10.45 8.32 10.84
C GLN A 76 9.62 7.37 9.98
N LEU A 77 9.10 6.29 10.56
CA LEU A 77 8.30 5.31 9.83
C LEU A 77 7.01 5.91 9.24
N ALA A 78 6.35 6.81 9.97
CA ALA A 78 5.20 7.54 9.44
C ALA A 78 5.58 8.43 8.23
N THR A 79 6.76 9.07 8.28
CA THR A 79 7.30 9.84 7.16
C THR A 79 7.62 8.95 5.96
N ASP A 80 8.19 7.77 6.19
CA ASP A 80 8.55 6.82 5.14
C ASP A 80 7.28 6.27 4.43
N ILE A 81 6.21 6.01 5.20
CA ILE A 81 4.89 5.67 4.64
C ILE A 81 4.36 6.81 3.76
N ASP A 82 4.48 8.08 4.19
CA ASP A 82 4.04 9.22 3.39
C ASP A 82 4.82 9.34 2.08
N TYR A 83 6.13 9.06 2.12
CA TYR A 83 6.93 9.02 0.91
C TYR A 83 6.45 7.92 -0.05
N LEU A 84 6.19 6.71 0.46
CA LEU A 84 5.65 5.62 -0.35
C LEU A 84 4.28 5.98 -0.95
N VAL A 85 3.39 6.61 -0.17
CA VAL A 85 2.08 7.08 -0.66
C VAL A 85 2.25 8.08 -1.80
N ASN A 86 3.17 9.04 -1.68
CA ASN A 86 3.46 10.00 -2.76
C ASN A 86 3.97 9.30 -4.03
N VAL A 87 4.76 8.23 -3.89
CA VAL A 87 5.18 7.43 -5.04
C VAL A 87 3.99 6.72 -5.68
N MET A 88 3.06 6.16 -4.88
CA MET A 88 1.84 5.53 -5.43
C MET A 88 0.99 6.54 -6.19
N ASP A 89 0.77 7.73 -5.62
CA ASP A 89 0.02 8.82 -6.27
C ASP A 89 0.70 9.28 -7.57
N ALA A 90 2.03 9.40 -7.58
CA ALA A 90 2.82 9.67 -8.77
C ALA A 90 2.82 8.52 -9.81
N LEU A 91 2.28 7.34 -9.47
CA LEU A 91 2.02 6.24 -10.40
C LEU A 91 0.52 6.14 -10.75
N GLY A 92 -0.33 7.05 -10.26
CA GLY A 92 -1.78 7.00 -10.44
C GLY A 92 -2.47 5.90 -9.62
N LEU A 93 -1.82 5.41 -8.57
CA LEU A 93 -2.29 4.30 -7.74
C LEU A 93 -2.68 4.79 -6.34
N GLN A 94 -3.72 4.17 -5.79
CA GLN A 94 -4.15 4.44 -4.42
C GLN A 94 -3.38 3.56 -3.42
N PRO A 95 -3.04 4.08 -2.22
CA PRO A 95 -2.44 3.27 -1.18
C PRO A 95 -3.44 2.23 -0.64
N SER A 96 -2.96 1.03 -0.29
CA SER A 96 -3.82 -0.02 0.27
C SER A 96 -4.45 0.41 1.60
N ARG A 97 -5.65 -0.10 1.93
CA ARG A 97 -6.32 0.25 3.21
C ARG A 97 -5.46 -0.10 4.41
N THR A 98 -4.74 -1.23 4.34
CA THR A 98 -3.83 -1.64 5.42
C THR A 98 -2.70 -0.62 5.62
N LEU A 99 -2.06 -0.15 4.53
CA LEU A 99 -1.02 0.86 4.61
C LEU A 99 -1.56 2.18 5.20
N GLN A 100 -2.75 2.60 4.75
CA GLN A 100 -3.43 3.79 5.29
C GLN A 100 -3.70 3.64 6.79
N HIS A 101 -4.27 2.51 7.22
CA HIS A 101 -4.56 2.25 8.64
C HIS A 101 -3.29 2.24 9.49
N VAL A 102 -2.20 1.61 9.02
CA VAL A 102 -0.90 1.63 9.72
C VAL A 102 -0.39 3.06 9.84
N GLY A 103 -0.41 3.84 8.75
CA GLY A 103 -0.03 5.25 8.76
C GLY A 103 -0.85 6.07 9.75
N THR A 104 -2.17 5.91 9.77
CA THR A 104 -3.07 6.57 10.74
C THR A 104 -2.70 6.21 12.18
N LEU A 105 -2.53 4.91 12.47
CA LEU A 105 -2.19 4.45 13.80
C LEU A 105 -0.81 4.94 14.26
N LEU A 106 0.19 5.02 13.38
CA LEU A 106 1.52 5.53 13.74
C LEU A 106 1.51 7.04 14.01
N LYS A 107 0.73 7.82 13.25
CA LYS A 107 0.63 9.28 13.39
C LYS A 107 -0.24 9.74 14.55
N THR A 108 -1.14 8.89 15.02
CA THR A 108 -2.08 9.24 16.10
C THR A 108 -1.33 9.48 17.40
N LYS A 109 -1.69 10.55 18.12
CA LYS A 109 -1.13 10.85 19.43
C LYS A 109 -1.54 9.78 20.46
N PRO A 110 -0.69 9.44 21.45
CA PRO A 110 -1.02 8.42 22.45
C PRO A 110 -2.37 8.63 23.15
N GLU A 111 -2.69 9.87 23.50
CA GLU A 111 -3.94 10.26 24.17
C GLU A 111 -5.20 10.00 23.33
N ASP A 112 -5.10 10.07 22.01
CA ASP A 112 -6.21 9.90 21.08
C ASP A 112 -6.30 8.46 20.54
N TYR A 113 -5.29 7.61 20.82
CA TYR A 113 -5.10 6.31 20.18
C TYR A 113 -6.30 5.39 20.33
N ARG A 114 -6.82 5.24 21.55
CA ARG A 114 -8.00 4.42 21.85
C ARG A 114 -9.25 4.90 21.09
N GLN A 115 -9.40 6.19 20.87
CA GLN A 115 -10.57 6.72 20.15
C GLN A 115 -10.46 6.45 18.65
N VAL A 116 -9.32 6.78 18.04
CA VAL A 116 -9.09 6.61 16.59
C VAL A 116 -9.13 5.13 16.20
N SER A 117 -8.55 4.25 17.03
CA SER A 117 -8.45 2.83 16.73
C SER A 117 -9.79 2.06 16.73
N LYS A 118 -10.87 2.62 17.29
CA LYS A 118 -12.21 1.99 17.25
C LYS A 118 -12.75 1.80 15.83
N GLY A 119 -12.36 2.68 14.90
CA GLY A 119 -12.76 2.60 13.49
C GLY A 119 -11.88 1.68 12.65
N LEU A 120 -10.84 1.07 13.23
CA LEU A 120 -9.79 0.37 12.51
C LEU A 120 -9.76 -1.13 12.87
N PRO A 121 -9.16 -2.00 12.04
CA PRO A 121 -9.07 -3.41 12.34
C PRO A 121 -8.40 -3.68 13.69
N ARG A 122 -9.13 -4.35 14.60
CA ARG A 122 -8.70 -4.58 16.00
C ARG A 122 -7.31 -5.19 16.12
N ARG A 123 -7.00 -6.21 15.31
CA ARG A 123 -5.68 -6.87 15.32
C ARG A 123 -4.57 -5.88 15.00
N LEU A 124 -4.75 -5.08 13.97
CA LEU A 124 -3.78 -4.08 13.54
C LEU A 124 -3.54 -3.02 14.63
N ALA A 125 -4.63 -2.49 15.20
CA ALA A 125 -4.55 -1.53 16.29
C ALA A 125 -3.85 -2.09 17.53
N THR A 126 -4.13 -3.35 17.89
CA THR A 126 -3.45 -4.01 19.03
C THR A 126 -1.94 -4.16 18.78
N THR A 127 -1.56 -4.60 17.58
CA THR A 127 -0.14 -4.78 17.21
C THR A 127 0.58 -3.44 17.24
N VAL A 128 0.06 -2.41 16.58
CA VAL A 128 0.70 -1.09 16.53
C VAL A 128 0.73 -0.41 17.92
N ALA A 129 -0.28 -0.64 18.76
CA ALA A 129 -0.27 -0.16 20.15
C ALA A 129 0.89 -0.77 20.94
N THR A 130 1.07 -2.08 20.80
CA THR A 130 2.15 -2.84 21.43
C THR A 130 3.51 -2.35 20.95
N MET A 131 3.68 -2.19 19.63
CA MET A 131 4.92 -1.67 19.04
C MET A 131 5.28 -0.29 19.62
N ARG A 132 4.29 0.58 19.81
CA ARG A 132 4.51 1.96 20.27
C ARG A 132 4.49 2.14 21.78
N SER A 133 4.21 1.09 22.55
CA SER A 133 3.98 1.15 24.00
C SER A 133 2.91 2.19 24.40
N VAL A 134 1.76 2.19 23.71
CA VAL A 134 0.62 3.10 24.01
C VAL A 134 -0.60 2.33 24.51
N ASP A 135 -1.43 3.00 25.32
CA ASP A 135 -2.65 2.42 25.86
C ASP A 135 -3.71 2.19 24.77
N TYR A 136 -4.29 0.98 24.77
CA TYR A 136 -5.31 0.52 23.82
C TYR A 136 -6.59 0.13 24.54
#